data_AF-A0A2M6NR87-F1
#
_entry.id   AF-A0A2M6NR87-F1
#
_cell.length_a   1.000
_cell.length_b   1.000
_cell.length_c   1.000
_cell.angle_alpha   90.00
_cell.angle_beta   90.00
_cell.angle_gamma   90.00
#
_symmetry.space_group_name_H-M   'P 1'
#
loop_
_entity.id
_entity.type
_entity.pdbx_description
1 polymer ?
#
loop_
_entity_poly.entity_id
_entity_poly.type
_entity_poly.pdbx_seq_one_letter_code
_entity_poly.pdbx_strand_id
1 'polypeptide(L)'
;MRSFTPLEIIKSNRKYKESKSLTGFTLIETLVTIFILALIIGVVFGLIVFLYRTHGYAWEESQAIEEARRGIEAMTKEIREARTGEDGSYPLEKAEDKQIVFYSDIDNDGRTEKVRYFLGTVNSGILIQECQTDSGGGTCSVAFSNFFTGILKSAQLKVSVEGDLDRSAEYVTVSVDGNNLGNICQIGCSHCAGVWQGTTIYDVISQAQDNEIQFSADASSAVGYECPVGSPNHSMKARFEFSWEEEIIGAGNELKKGIIEPTGSPIEYPSEQENISFLTSYVRNAPPIFEYFDNQGDKIEEYPARLIDTKIMKVYLVVNVNPNRPLDNYELESYVQLRNLKEE
;
A
#
# COMPACT_ATOMS: atom_id res chain seq x y z
N MET A 1 0.34 98.36 -38.88
CA MET A 1 0.20 98.68 -37.43
C MET A 1 -1.25 99.06 -37.17
N ARG A 2 -2.03 98.20 -36.51
CA ARG A 2 -3.27 98.51 -35.77
C ARG A 2 -3.69 97.26 -35.00
N SER A 3 -3.57 97.35 -33.68
CA SER A 3 -4.08 96.39 -32.70
C SER A 3 -5.56 96.68 -32.43
N PHE A 4 -6.34 95.65 -32.12
CA PHE A 4 -7.60 95.79 -31.39
C PHE A 4 -7.54 94.92 -30.13
N THR A 5 -7.91 95.55 -29.02
CA THR A 5 -7.82 95.13 -27.62
C THR A 5 -9.09 94.41 -27.15
N PRO A 6 -9.05 93.75 -25.98
CA PRO A 6 -10.08 92.81 -25.53
C PRO A 6 -11.04 93.40 -24.45
N LEU A 7 -12.19 92.73 -24.27
CA LEU A 7 -13.08 92.70 -23.08
C LEU A 7 -14.18 93.78 -22.90
N GLU A 8 -15.41 93.42 -23.28
CA GLU A 8 -16.63 93.51 -22.45
C GLU A 8 -17.17 92.06 -22.40
N ILE A 9 -17.08 91.22 -21.36
CA ILE A 9 -17.37 91.31 -19.92
C ILE A 9 -18.85 91.62 -19.58
N ILE A 10 -19.58 90.51 -19.40
CA ILE A 10 -20.62 90.24 -18.40
C ILE A 10 -22.01 90.86 -18.61
N LYS A 11 -22.93 90.02 -19.09
CA LYS A 11 -24.29 89.94 -18.54
C LYS A 11 -24.61 88.51 -18.12
N SER A 12 -24.71 88.36 -16.80
CA SER A 12 -25.68 87.51 -16.08
C SER A 12 -25.51 85.99 -16.13
N ASN A 13 -24.68 85.49 -15.22
CA ASN A 13 -24.72 84.12 -14.70
C ASN A 13 -25.98 83.91 -13.83
N ARG A 14 -26.90 83.08 -14.29
CA ARG A 14 -27.85 82.36 -13.44
C ARG A 14 -28.02 80.93 -13.96
N LYS A 15 -26.98 80.11 -13.79
CA LYS A 15 -27.11 78.66 -14.00
C LYS A 15 -27.60 78.01 -12.70
N TYR A 16 -28.81 77.51 -12.76
CA TYR A 16 -29.49 76.76 -11.70
C TYR A 16 -28.66 75.53 -11.30
N LYS A 17 -28.63 75.26 -9.99
CA LYS A 17 -28.04 74.07 -9.38
C LYS A 17 -28.91 72.86 -9.74
N GLU A 18 -28.52 72.09 -10.75
CA GLU A 18 -29.20 70.83 -11.08
C GLU A 18 -28.96 69.81 -9.96
N SER A 19 -30.04 69.31 -9.36
CA SER A 19 -29.98 68.12 -8.52
C SER A 19 -29.65 66.93 -9.43
N LYS A 20 -28.52 66.25 -9.19
CA LYS A 20 -28.29 64.93 -9.79
C LYS A 20 -29.45 64.03 -9.39
N SER A 21 -30.33 63.71 -10.33
CA SER A 21 -31.32 62.66 -10.14
C SER A 21 -30.56 61.35 -9.96
N LEU A 22 -30.88 60.62 -8.90
CA LEU A 22 -30.56 59.20 -8.83
C LEU A 22 -31.49 58.53 -9.84
N THR A 23 -31.04 58.43 -11.09
CA THR A 23 -31.74 57.73 -12.16
C THR A 23 -31.81 56.25 -11.78
N GLY A 24 -33.03 55.76 -11.51
CA GLY A 24 -33.28 54.34 -11.30
C GLY A 24 -33.06 53.56 -12.60
N PHE A 25 -32.55 52.34 -12.50
CA PHE A 25 -32.33 51.46 -13.65
C PHE A 25 -33.64 51.15 -14.36
N THR A 26 -33.62 51.15 -15.68
CA THR A 26 -34.79 50.80 -16.49
C THR A 26 -34.99 49.27 -16.50
N LEU A 27 -36.24 48.81 -16.58
CA LEU A 27 -36.56 47.36 -16.60
C LEU A 27 -35.90 46.63 -17.79
N ILE A 28 -35.69 47.32 -18.90
CA ILE A 28 -35.01 46.74 -20.06
C ILE A 28 -33.50 46.57 -19.82
N GLU A 29 -32.87 47.51 -19.12
CA GLU A 29 -31.45 47.43 -18.76
C GLU A 29 -31.18 46.29 -17.79
N THR A 30 -32.07 46.05 -16.82
CA THR A 30 -31.96 44.91 -15.91
C THR A 30 -32.13 43.56 -16.64
N LEU A 31 -33.01 43.47 -17.65
CA LEU A 31 -33.17 42.24 -18.45
C LEU A 31 -31.94 41.96 -19.33
N VAL A 32 -31.40 42.98 -20.00
CA VAL A 32 -30.21 42.85 -20.84
C VAL A 32 -28.99 42.48 -20.00
N THR A 33 -28.82 43.09 -18.83
CA THR A 33 -27.72 42.77 -17.91
C THR A 33 -27.81 41.35 -17.35
N ILE A 34 -29.00 40.88 -16.97
CA ILE A 34 -29.21 39.48 -16.53
C ILE A 34 -28.87 38.50 -17.66
N PHE A 35 -29.29 38.80 -18.89
CA PHE A 35 -29.02 37.94 -20.03
C PHE A 35 -27.52 37.83 -20.34
N ILE A 36 -26.81 38.96 -20.38
CA ILE A 36 -25.35 38.99 -20.60
C ILE A 36 -24.63 38.28 -19.45
N LEU A 37 -25.05 38.52 -18.20
CA LEU A 37 -24.48 37.87 -17.03
C LEU A 37 -24.65 36.34 -17.10
N ALA A 38 -25.83 35.85 -17.49
CA ALA A 38 -26.09 34.42 -17.64
C ALA A 38 -25.20 33.78 -18.72
N LEU A 39 -24.99 34.48 -19.85
CA LEU A 39 -24.07 34.01 -20.91
C LEU A 39 -22.62 33.93 -20.40
N ILE A 40 -22.16 34.97 -19.68
CA ILE A 40 -20.81 34.98 -19.11
C ILE A 40 -20.65 33.86 -18.09
N ILE A 41 -21.62 33.66 -17.20
CA ILE A 41 -21.60 32.56 -16.22
C ILE A 41 -21.57 31.20 -16.94
N GLY A 42 -22.34 31.02 -18.01
CA GLY A 42 -22.33 29.80 -18.82
C GLY A 42 -20.96 29.50 -19.43
N VAL A 43 -20.30 30.52 -20.02
CA VAL A 43 -18.95 30.39 -20.59
C VAL A 43 -17.93 30.09 -19.50
N VAL A 44 -17.96 30.82 -18.38
CA VAL A 44 -17.05 30.61 -17.25
C VAL A 44 -17.23 29.21 -16.67
N PHE A 45 -18.47 28.75 -16.46
CA PHE A 45 -18.74 27.41 -15.96
C PHE A 45 -18.28 26.33 -16.94
N GLY A 46 -18.50 26.53 -18.24
CA GLY A 46 -18.00 25.63 -19.29
C GLY A 46 -16.47 25.56 -19.30
N LEU A 47 -15.79 26.69 -19.17
CA LEU A 47 -14.33 26.75 -19.06
C LEU A 47 -13.83 26.06 -17.79
N ILE A 48 -14.50 26.27 -16.65
CA ILE A 48 -14.18 25.58 -15.40
C ILE A 48 -14.29 24.07 -15.60
N VAL A 49 -15.42 23.56 -16.11
CA VAL A 49 -15.60 22.13 -16.37
C VAL A 49 -14.54 21.59 -17.35
N PHE A 50 -14.21 22.35 -18.39
CA PHE A 50 -13.15 22.00 -19.33
C PHE A 50 -11.79 21.88 -18.62
N LEU A 51 -11.38 22.91 -17.87
CA LEU A 51 -10.13 22.93 -17.13
C LEU A 51 -10.05 21.81 -16.09
N TYR A 52 -11.11 21.57 -15.33
CA TYR A 52 -11.15 20.47 -14.36
C TYR A 52 -11.02 19.10 -15.04
N ARG A 53 -11.64 18.91 -16.21
CA ARG A 53 -11.50 17.66 -16.98
C ARG A 53 -10.12 17.50 -17.60
N THR A 54 -9.41 18.58 -17.94
CA THR A 54 -8.09 18.50 -18.57
C THR A 54 -6.93 18.47 -17.57
N HIS A 55 -7.04 19.13 -16.41
CA HIS A 55 -5.89 19.34 -15.52
C HIS A 55 -5.69 18.29 -14.43
N GLY A 56 -6.70 17.48 -14.08
CA GLY A 56 -6.52 16.42 -13.08
C GLY A 56 -5.43 15.41 -13.47
N TYR A 57 -5.41 15.00 -14.73
CA TYR A 57 -4.47 13.98 -15.23
C TYR A 57 -3.02 14.46 -15.31
N ALA A 58 -2.78 15.66 -15.84
CA ALA A 58 -1.43 16.20 -15.99
C ALA A 58 -0.74 16.45 -14.63
N TRP A 59 -1.54 16.70 -13.58
CA TRP A 59 -1.04 16.89 -12.23
C TRP A 59 -0.59 15.57 -11.60
N GLU A 60 -1.44 14.54 -11.66
CA GLU A 60 -1.11 13.19 -11.15
C GLU A 60 0.14 12.61 -11.84
N GLU A 61 0.25 12.82 -13.15
CA GLU A 61 1.42 12.43 -13.94
C GLU A 61 2.71 13.11 -13.48
N SER A 62 2.67 14.43 -13.28
CA SER A 62 3.84 15.19 -12.81
C SER A 62 4.27 14.75 -11.39
N GLN A 63 3.31 14.50 -10.50
CA GLN A 63 3.60 14.01 -9.15
C GLN A 63 4.24 12.62 -9.16
N ALA A 64 3.67 11.70 -9.94
CA ALA A 64 4.20 10.34 -10.08
C ALA A 64 5.64 10.32 -10.60
N ILE A 65 5.96 11.17 -11.58
CA ILE A 65 7.30 11.32 -12.15
C ILE A 65 8.29 11.88 -11.11
N GLU A 66 7.90 12.93 -10.38
CA GLU A 66 8.75 13.54 -9.34
C GLU A 66 8.99 12.60 -8.14
N GLU A 67 7.99 11.81 -7.75
CA GLU A 67 8.15 10.75 -6.75
C GLU A 67 9.14 9.67 -7.22
N ALA A 68 8.96 9.18 -8.44
CA ALA A 68 9.85 8.19 -9.03
C ALA A 68 11.29 8.70 -9.17
N ARG A 69 11.48 9.95 -9.62
CA ARG A 69 12.80 10.57 -9.75
C ARG A 69 13.49 10.67 -8.38
N ARG A 70 12.82 11.22 -7.37
CA ARG A 70 13.38 11.33 -6.02
C ARG A 70 13.71 9.95 -5.43
N GLY A 71 12.87 8.95 -5.70
CA GLY A 71 13.10 7.56 -5.31
C GLY A 71 14.39 6.99 -5.91
N ILE A 72 14.62 7.16 -7.22
CA ILE A 72 15.84 6.71 -7.90
C ILE A 72 17.07 7.50 -7.42
N GLU A 73 16.96 8.82 -7.22
CA GLU A 73 18.07 9.62 -6.71
C GLU A 73 18.51 9.16 -5.32
N ALA A 74 17.55 8.91 -4.41
CA ALA A 74 17.84 8.34 -3.09
C ALA A 74 18.46 6.94 -3.21
N MET A 75 17.82 6.05 -3.97
CA MET A 75 18.29 4.68 -4.20
C MET A 75 19.73 4.65 -4.73
N THR A 76 20.03 5.44 -5.77
CA THR A 76 21.35 5.48 -6.40
C THR A 76 22.43 6.08 -5.48
N LYS A 77 22.06 7.03 -4.61
CA LYS A 77 22.94 7.52 -3.56
C LYS A 77 23.27 6.42 -2.55
N GLU A 78 22.25 5.74 -2.03
CA GLU A 78 22.41 4.69 -1.02
C GLU A 78 23.20 3.49 -1.55
N ILE A 79 22.91 3.03 -2.78
CA ILE A 79 23.70 1.99 -3.46
C ILE A 79 25.17 2.38 -3.57
N ARG A 80 25.47 3.65 -3.90
CA ARG A 80 26.85 4.13 -4.04
C ARG A 80 27.61 4.09 -2.71
N GLU A 81 26.89 4.20 -1.60
CA GLU A 81 27.39 4.21 -0.23
C GLU A 81 27.38 2.80 0.41
N ALA A 82 26.97 1.77 -0.35
CA ALA A 82 26.90 0.40 0.13
C ALA A 82 28.24 -0.11 0.70
N ARG A 83 28.20 -0.71 1.88
CA ARG A 83 29.35 -1.18 2.66
C ARG A 83 29.03 -2.51 3.35
N THR A 84 30.02 -3.16 3.95
CA THR A 84 29.83 -4.42 4.68
C THR A 84 28.84 -4.23 5.83
N GLY A 85 27.93 -5.19 6.03
CA GLY A 85 27.00 -5.21 7.15
C GLY A 85 27.71 -5.31 8.50
N GLU A 86 27.04 -4.87 9.57
CA GLU A 86 27.57 -4.92 10.93
C GLU A 86 27.78 -6.36 11.44
N ASP A 87 27.07 -7.32 10.85
CA ASP A 87 27.21 -8.76 11.08
C ASP A 87 28.34 -9.41 10.26
N GLY A 88 29.04 -8.63 9.43
CA GLY A 88 30.07 -9.11 8.50
C GLY A 88 29.53 -9.54 7.13
N SER A 89 28.25 -9.31 6.84
CA SER A 89 27.65 -9.60 5.54
C SER A 89 28.24 -8.75 4.41
N TYR A 90 28.35 -9.33 3.22
CA TYR A 90 28.86 -8.61 2.03
C TYR A 90 27.97 -7.42 1.68
N PRO A 91 28.52 -6.35 1.07
CA PRO A 91 27.75 -5.16 0.73
C PRO A 91 26.50 -5.42 -0.12
N LEU A 92 26.53 -6.42 -1.00
CA LEU A 92 25.42 -6.81 -1.87
C LEU A 92 24.98 -8.24 -1.51
N GLU A 93 23.76 -8.39 -1.01
CA GLU A 93 23.17 -9.68 -0.59
C GLU A 93 22.29 -10.29 -1.69
N LYS A 94 21.51 -9.45 -2.38
CA LYS A 94 20.65 -9.88 -3.50
C LYS A 94 20.75 -8.92 -4.68
N ALA A 95 20.73 -9.50 -5.87
CA ALA A 95 20.91 -8.81 -7.15
C ALA A 95 20.00 -9.41 -8.24
N GLU A 96 18.69 -9.30 -8.05
CA GLU A 96 17.67 -9.78 -8.98
C GLU A 96 17.16 -8.64 -9.88
N ASP A 97 16.51 -8.98 -10.98
CA ASP A 97 16.03 -8.00 -11.98
C ASP A 97 15.04 -6.97 -11.41
N LYS A 98 14.29 -7.32 -10.36
CA LYS A 98 13.26 -6.48 -9.74
C LYS A 98 13.39 -6.38 -8.22
N GLN A 99 14.48 -6.90 -7.66
CA GLN A 99 14.78 -6.83 -6.23
C GLN A 99 16.29 -6.75 -6.01
N ILE A 100 16.72 -5.86 -5.14
CA ILE A 100 18.09 -5.78 -4.65
C ILE A 100 18.07 -5.65 -3.13
N VAL A 101 19.03 -6.29 -2.49
CA VAL A 101 19.28 -6.16 -1.05
C VAL A 101 20.75 -5.85 -0.86
N PHE A 102 21.05 -4.77 -0.17
CA PHE A 102 22.41 -4.32 0.12
C PHE A 102 22.49 -3.71 1.51
N TYR A 103 23.71 -3.52 2.00
CA TYR A 103 23.96 -2.92 3.29
C TYR A 103 24.55 -1.52 3.11
N SER A 104 24.01 -0.53 3.82
CA SER A 104 24.47 0.85 3.75
C SER A 104 24.06 1.61 5.00
N ASP A 105 24.85 2.62 5.35
CA ASP A 105 24.56 3.59 6.40
C ASP A 105 23.80 4.76 5.78
N ILE A 106 22.47 4.67 5.82
CA ILE A 106 21.61 5.58 5.07
C ILE A 106 21.40 6.91 5.80
N ASP A 107 21.55 6.94 7.11
CA ASP A 107 21.33 8.11 7.96
C ASP A 107 22.61 8.73 8.53
N ASN A 108 23.77 8.12 8.28
CA ASN A 108 25.11 8.54 8.72
C ASN A 108 25.27 8.53 10.24
N ASP A 109 24.60 7.61 10.94
CA ASP A 109 24.75 7.42 12.39
C ASP A 109 25.97 6.51 12.75
N GLY A 110 26.60 5.90 11.74
CA GLY A 110 27.75 5.02 11.89
C GLY A 110 27.40 3.54 12.04
N ARG A 111 26.12 3.18 12.01
CA ARG A 111 25.61 1.81 11.93
C ARG A 111 25.25 1.51 10.48
N THR A 112 25.16 0.23 10.15
CA THR A 112 24.90 -0.20 8.77
C THR A 112 23.55 -0.89 8.71
N GLU A 113 22.61 -0.34 7.95
CA GLU A 113 21.28 -0.88 7.77
C GLU A 113 21.25 -1.88 6.62
N LYS A 114 20.33 -2.83 6.68
CA LYS A 114 19.99 -3.69 5.55
C LYS A 114 18.87 -3.03 4.75
N VAL A 115 19.17 -2.66 3.52
CA VAL A 115 18.27 -1.93 2.62
C VAL A 115 17.81 -2.84 1.50
N ARG A 116 16.50 -2.90 1.29
CA ARG A 116 15.88 -3.69 0.23
C ARG A 116 15.06 -2.78 -0.69
N TYR A 117 15.37 -2.77 -1.98
CA TYR A 117 14.51 -2.17 -3.00
C TYR A 117 13.88 -3.26 -3.84
N PHE A 118 12.57 -3.18 -4.04
CA PHE A 118 11.86 -4.20 -4.79
C PHE A 118 10.58 -3.66 -5.43
N LEU A 119 10.25 -4.18 -6.62
CA LEU A 119 8.91 -4.08 -7.15
C LEU A 119 8.07 -5.17 -6.50
N GLY A 120 6.90 -4.82 -5.98
CA GLY A 120 6.00 -5.82 -5.45
C GLY A 120 4.61 -5.29 -5.21
N THR A 121 3.72 -6.18 -4.81
CA THR A 121 2.38 -5.81 -4.35
C THR A 121 2.03 -6.63 -3.12
N VAL A 122 1.06 -6.15 -2.35
CA VAL A 122 0.48 -6.91 -1.25
C VAL A 122 -0.80 -7.55 -1.76
N ASN A 123 -0.91 -8.86 -1.58
CA ASN A 123 -2.15 -9.58 -1.80
C ASN A 123 -2.68 -10.05 -0.45
N SER A 124 -3.99 -10.15 -0.32
CA SER A 124 -4.63 -10.65 0.88
C SER A 124 -5.85 -11.46 0.54
N GLY A 125 -6.20 -12.39 1.42
CA GLY A 125 -7.35 -13.25 1.23
C GLY A 125 -8.01 -13.60 2.54
N ILE A 126 -9.27 -14.02 2.42
CA ILE A 126 -10.08 -14.54 3.53
C ILE A 126 -10.77 -15.81 3.04
N LEU A 127 -10.57 -16.90 3.77
CA LEU A 127 -11.23 -18.18 3.56
C LEU A 127 -12.08 -18.50 4.78
N ILE A 128 -13.31 -18.95 4.54
CA ILE A 128 -14.26 -19.28 5.60
C ILE A 128 -14.73 -20.70 5.38
N GLN A 129 -14.58 -21.53 6.42
CA GLN A 129 -15.19 -22.85 6.47
C GLN A 129 -15.79 -23.09 7.85
N GLU A 130 -16.84 -23.91 7.85
CA GLU A 130 -17.55 -24.31 9.05
C GLU A 130 -17.49 -25.84 9.16
N CYS A 131 -17.39 -26.34 10.39
CA CYS A 131 -17.54 -27.76 10.67
C CYS A 131 -18.40 -27.96 11.92
N GLN A 132 -18.89 -29.18 12.10
CA GLN A 132 -19.72 -29.53 13.25
C GLN A 132 -19.44 -30.94 13.76
N THR A 133 -19.81 -31.20 15.00
CA THR A 133 -19.83 -32.53 15.62
C THR A 133 -21.27 -32.91 15.96
N ASP A 134 -21.66 -34.14 15.67
CA ASP A 134 -23.03 -34.64 15.91
C ASP A 134 -23.12 -35.54 17.16
N SER A 135 -21.98 -35.88 17.76
CA SER A 135 -21.87 -36.61 19.02
C SER A 135 -21.53 -35.66 20.16
N GLY A 136 -21.96 -35.93 21.40
CA GLY A 136 -21.52 -35.15 22.57
C GLY A 136 -20.00 -35.04 22.64
N GLY A 137 -19.50 -33.81 22.80
CA GLY A 137 -18.09 -33.45 22.61
C GLY A 137 -17.62 -33.64 21.17
N GLY A 138 -16.41 -34.17 21.03
CA GLY A 138 -15.84 -34.57 19.76
C GLY A 138 -15.16 -33.44 19.00
N THR A 139 -14.50 -33.81 17.91
CA THR A 139 -13.66 -32.92 17.13
C THR A 139 -14.19 -32.78 15.71
N CYS A 140 -14.15 -31.56 15.17
CA CYS A 140 -14.31 -31.33 13.75
C CYS A 140 -13.11 -30.52 13.22
N SER A 141 -12.82 -30.64 11.92
CA SER A 141 -11.64 -30.00 11.33
C SER A 141 -11.89 -29.55 9.89
N VAL A 142 -11.18 -28.50 9.50
CA VAL A 142 -11.15 -27.93 8.15
C VAL A 142 -9.69 -27.72 7.73
N ALA A 143 -9.41 -27.73 6.44
CA ALA A 143 -8.06 -27.52 5.93
C ALA A 143 -8.06 -26.61 4.71
N PHE A 144 -7.00 -25.82 4.59
CA PHE A 144 -6.72 -24.94 3.46
C PHE A 144 -5.33 -25.23 2.90
N SER A 145 -5.17 -25.05 1.60
CA SER A 145 -3.88 -25.25 0.91
C SER A 145 -3.77 -24.28 -0.25
N ASN A 146 -2.54 -23.98 -0.68
CA ASN A 146 -2.26 -23.15 -1.85
C ASN A 146 -2.92 -21.75 -1.77
N PHE A 147 -2.92 -21.14 -0.59
CA PHE A 147 -3.58 -19.86 -0.33
C PHE A 147 -2.67 -18.65 -0.62
N PHE A 148 -1.36 -18.83 -0.72
CA PHE A 148 -0.42 -17.78 -1.10
C PHE A 148 0.61 -18.26 -2.14
N THR A 149 1.30 -17.32 -2.77
CA THR A 149 2.31 -17.53 -3.83
C THR A 149 3.60 -16.73 -3.63
N GLY A 150 3.57 -15.69 -2.80
CA GLY A 150 4.69 -14.84 -2.44
C GLY A 150 5.25 -15.14 -1.06
N ILE A 151 5.68 -14.09 -0.36
CA ILE A 151 6.19 -14.16 1.01
C ILE A 151 5.03 -13.88 1.96
N LEU A 152 4.66 -14.85 2.78
CA LEU A 152 3.60 -14.68 3.78
C LEU A 152 4.05 -13.64 4.83
N LYS A 153 3.28 -12.56 4.99
CA LYS A 153 3.57 -11.46 5.92
C LYS A 153 2.67 -11.50 7.16
N SER A 154 1.45 -12.00 7.04
CA SER A 154 0.56 -12.22 8.19
C SER A 154 -0.38 -13.38 7.92
N ALA A 155 -0.76 -14.10 8.98
CA ALA A 155 -1.81 -15.10 8.92
C ALA A 155 -2.56 -15.12 10.25
N GLN A 156 -3.86 -14.89 10.21
CA GLN A 156 -4.72 -14.81 11.37
C GLN A 156 -5.88 -15.80 11.24
N LEU A 157 -6.15 -16.48 12.34
CA LEU A 157 -7.29 -17.35 12.49
C LEU A 157 -8.28 -16.72 13.46
N LYS A 158 -9.49 -16.43 12.96
CA LYS A 158 -10.61 -16.07 13.80
C LYS A 158 -11.56 -17.27 13.93
N VAL A 159 -11.76 -17.73 15.16
CA VAL A 159 -12.64 -18.86 15.46
C VAL A 159 -13.83 -18.38 16.25
N SER A 160 -15.01 -18.83 15.85
CA SER A 160 -16.25 -18.68 16.61
C SER A 160 -16.97 -20.01 16.69
N VAL A 161 -17.69 -20.24 17.79
CA VAL A 161 -18.40 -21.50 18.03
C VAL A 161 -19.84 -21.28 18.40
N GLU A 162 -20.64 -22.31 18.22
CA GLU A 162 -22.03 -22.39 18.65
C GLU A 162 -22.30 -23.82 19.12
N GLY A 163 -23.05 -23.99 20.20
CA GLY A 163 -23.31 -25.31 20.77
C GLY A 163 -23.78 -25.25 22.22
N ASP A 164 -23.68 -26.37 22.91
CA ASP A 164 -23.98 -26.51 24.33
C ASP A 164 -22.81 -26.03 25.20
N LEU A 165 -22.76 -24.71 25.43
CA LEU A 165 -21.60 -23.99 25.99
C LEU A 165 -22.00 -23.00 27.12
N ASP A 166 -23.00 -23.31 27.94
CA ASP A 166 -23.44 -22.43 29.04
C ASP A 166 -22.74 -22.69 30.38
N ARG A 167 -21.97 -23.78 30.49
CA ARG A 167 -21.24 -24.16 31.71
C ARG A 167 -19.73 -24.04 31.54
N SER A 168 -19.04 -23.83 32.66
CA SER A 168 -17.57 -23.71 32.66
C SER A 168 -16.82 -24.99 32.26
N ALA A 169 -17.47 -26.16 32.33
CA ALA A 169 -16.91 -27.42 31.86
C ALA A 169 -17.10 -27.62 30.35
N GLU A 170 -17.98 -26.84 29.72
CA GLU A 170 -18.31 -26.89 28.30
C GLU A 170 -17.48 -25.83 27.56
N TYR A 171 -16.44 -26.29 26.89
CA TYR A 171 -15.55 -25.41 26.14
C TYR A 171 -15.09 -26.12 24.88
N VAL A 172 -14.57 -25.34 23.94
CA VAL A 172 -13.99 -25.86 22.70
C VAL A 172 -12.51 -25.55 22.71
N THR A 173 -11.69 -26.57 22.46
CA THR A 173 -10.24 -26.44 22.30
C THR A 173 -9.94 -26.19 20.84
N VAL A 174 -9.28 -25.08 20.53
CA VAL A 174 -8.86 -24.75 19.16
C VAL A 174 -7.43 -25.25 18.99
N SER A 175 -7.18 -25.99 17.90
CA SER A 175 -5.82 -26.40 17.52
C SER A 175 -5.56 -26.13 16.04
N VAL A 176 -4.29 -25.88 15.71
CA VAL A 176 -3.80 -25.62 14.36
C VAL A 176 -2.63 -26.55 14.08
N ASP A 177 -2.75 -27.39 13.06
CA ASP A 177 -1.79 -28.44 12.72
C ASP A 177 -1.40 -29.32 13.92
N GLY A 178 -2.40 -29.63 14.75
CA GLY A 178 -2.25 -30.40 15.98
C GLY A 178 -1.69 -29.62 17.18
N ASN A 179 -1.31 -28.35 17.03
CA ASN A 179 -0.87 -27.49 18.13
C ASN A 179 -2.05 -26.80 18.80
N ASN A 180 -2.22 -26.98 20.10
CA ASN A 180 -3.29 -26.37 20.87
C ASN A 180 -3.05 -24.87 21.08
N LEU A 181 -4.02 -24.04 20.66
CA LEU A 181 -3.99 -22.57 20.81
C LEU A 181 -4.76 -22.07 22.04
N GLY A 182 -5.65 -22.88 22.58
CA GLY A 182 -6.39 -22.60 23.80
C GLY A 182 -7.88 -22.95 23.73
N ASN A 183 -8.55 -22.64 24.83
CA ASN A 183 -9.97 -22.94 25.01
C ASN A 183 -10.80 -21.69 24.80
N ILE A 184 -11.92 -21.84 24.08
CA ILE A 184 -12.94 -20.82 23.91
C ILE A 184 -14.23 -21.23 24.62
N CYS A 185 -15.05 -20.25 25.00
CA CYS A 185 -16.31 -20.45 25.73
C CYS A 185 -16.21 -21.03 27.14
N GLN A 186 -15.06 -20.95 27.82
CA GLN A 186 -14.98 -21.31 29.25
C GLN A 186 -15.90 -20.47 30.16
N ILE A 187 -16.23 -19.25 29.72
CA ILE A 187 -17.23 -18.36 30.31
C ILE A 187 -17.91 -17.56 29.19
N GLY A 188 -19.17 -17.14 29.41
CA GLY A 188 -19.83 -16.12 28.57
C GLY A 188 -20.48 -16.62 27.28
N CYS A 189 -20.45 -17.93 27.01
CA CYS A 189 -21.25 -18.53 25.95
C CYS A 189 -22.58 -19.07 26.52
N SER A 190 -23.50 -19.40 25.63
CA SER A 190 -24.87 -19.79 25.99
C SER A 190 -25.24 -21.10 25.33
N HIS A 191 -26.19 -21.82 25.93
CA HIS A 191 -26.70 -23.07 25.42
C HIS A 191 -27.48 -22.81 24.12
N CYS A 192 -26.95 -23.33 23.01
CA CYS A 192 -27.57 -23.33 21.69
C CYS A 192 -28.11 -21.95 21.27
N ALA A 193 -27.24 -20.94 21.34
CA ALA A 193 -27.60 -19.56 21.09
C ALA A 193 -28.15 -19.30 19.67
N GLY A 194 -27.91 -20.20 18.71
CA GLY A 194 -28.24 -20.00 17.30
C GLY A 194 -27.44 -18.86 16.64
N VAL A 195 -26.40 -18.38 17.32
CA VAL A 195 -25.47 -17.34 16.88
C VAL A 195 -24.05 -17.72 17.29
N TRP A 196 -23.07 -17.26 16.52
CA TRP A 196 -21.66 -17.47 16.79
C TRP A 196 -21.20 -16.73 18.06
N GLN A 197 -20.56 -17.44 18.99
CA GLN A 197 -20.04 -16.94 20.26
C GLN A 197 -18.56 -17.32 20.43
N GLY A 198 -17.93 -16.87 21.53
CA GLY A 198 -16.55 -17.25 21.86
C GLY A 198 -15.49 -16.78 20.88
N THR A 199 -15.76 -15.69 20.13
CA THR A 199 -14.90 -15.24 19.03
C THR A 199 -13.51 -14.88 19.55
N THR A 200 -12.51 -15.61 19.06
CA THR A 200 -11.11 -15.44 19.44
C THR A 200 -10.26 -15.38 18.18
N ILE A 201 -9.22 -14.54 18.19
CA ILE A 201 -8.28 -14.37 17.08
C ILE A 201 -6.91 -14.87 17.52
N TYR A 202 -6.27 -15.66 16.67
CA TYR A 202 -4.95 -16.20 16.87
C TYR A 202 -4.03 -15.81 15.72
N ASP A 203 -2.78 -15.52 16.03
CA ASP A 203 -1.70 -15.47 15.04
C ASP A 203 -1.26 -16.90 14.72
N VAL A 204 -1.32 -17.26 13.45
CA VAL A 204 -1.00 -18.60 12.94
C VAL A 204 0.05 -18.55 11.82
N ILE A 205 0.79 -17.43 11.72
CA ILE A 205 1.79 -17.23 10.67
C ILE A 205 2.85 -18.34 10.64
N SER A 206 3.27 -18.84 11.80
CA SER A 206 4.32 -19.86 11.89
C SER A 206 3.87 -21.23 11.37
N GLN A 207 2.58 -21.54 11.52
CA GLN A 207 1.95 -22.77 11.07
C GLN A 207 1.65 -22.70 9.57
N ALA A 208 1.22 -21.54 9.08
CA ALA A 208 0.82 -21.33 7.68
C ALA A 208 1.99 -21.26 6.66
N GLN A 209 3.26 -21.29 7.10
CA GLN A 209 4.42 -21.06 6.21
C GLN A 209 4.59 -22.11 5.11
N ASP A 210 4.13 -23.33 5.31
CA ASP A 210 4.24 -24.42 4.35
C ASP A 210 3.11 -24.40 3.29
N ASN A 211 2.25 -23.37 3.31
CA ASN A 211 1.13 -23.18 2.39
C ASN A 211 0.05 -24.28 2.52
N GLU A 212 0.02 -24.97 3.65
CA GLU A 212 -1.03 -25.89 4.08
C GLU A 212 -1.39 -25.54 5.53
N ILE A 213 -2.66 -25.62 5.91
CA ILE A 213 -3.04 -25.36 7.29
C ILE A 213 -4.34 -26.09 7.64
N GLN A 214 -4.34 -26.79 8.76
CA GLN A 214 -5.49 -27.50 9.29
C GLN A 214 -5.94 -26.87 10.61
N PHE A 215 -7.22 -26.54 10.69
CA PHE A 215 -7.86 -26.07 11.91
C PHE A 215 -8.76 -27.15 12.48
N SER A 216 -8.71 -27.33 13.79
CA SER A 216 -9.60 -28.25 14.51
C SER A 216 -10.22 -27.59 15.72
N ALA A 217 -11.49 -27.89 15.95
CA ALA A 217 -12.24 -27.51 17.15
C ALA A 217 -12.66 -28.80 17.87
N ASP A 218 -12.20 -28.96 19.11
CA ASP A 218 -12.46 -30.13 19.95
C ASP A 218 -13.32 -29.74 21.16
N ALA A 219 -14.58 -30.14 21.13
CA ALA A 219 -15.52 -29.87 22.21
C ALA A 219 -15.25 -30.80 23.40
N SER A 220 -15.23 -30.23 24.60
CA SER A 220 -15.03 -31.00 25.84
C SER A 220 -16.10 -32.08 25.98
N SER A 221 -15.80 -33.14 26.74
CA SER A 221 -16.77 -34.21 27.00
C SER A 221 -18.01 -33.77 27.77
N ALA A 222 -18.03 -32.55 28.30
CA ALA A 222 -19.19 -31.97 28.98
C ALA A 222 -20.19 -31.36 27.99
N VAL A 223 -19.75 -31.00 26.78
CA VAL A 223 -20.63 -30.46 25.72
C VAL A 223 -21.61 -31.55 25.32
N GLY A 224 -22.90 -31.34 25.60
CA GLY A 224 -23.96 -32.27 25.30
C GLY A 224 -24.27 -32.36 23.81
N TYR A 225 -25.17 -33.28 23.45
CA TYR A 225 -25.62 -33.48 22.07
C TYR A 225 -26.89 -32.68 21.74
N GLU A 226 -27.25 -31.64 22.50
CA GLU A 226 -28.63 -31.13 22.59
C GLU A 226 -28.83 -29.70 22.06
N CYS A 227 -28.63 -29.45 20.77
CA CYS A 227 -29.02 -28.19 20.11
C CYS A 227 -30.12 -28.35 19.04
N PRO A 228 -31.39 -28.00 19.33
CA PRO A 228 -32.47 -28.18 18.37
C PRO A 228 -32.82 -26.90 17.61
N VAL A 229 -32.31 -26.72 16.37
CA VAL A 229 -33.08 -26.05 15.29
C VAL A 229 -32.62 -26.45 13.86
N GLY A 230 -33.46 -27.17 13.10
CA GLY A 230 -33.51 -27.09 11.62
C GLY A 230 -32.92 -28.20 10.72
N SER A 231 -32.04 -29.09 11.19
CA SER A 231 -31.54 -30.37 10.57
C SER A 231 -30.52 -31.02 11.57
N PRO A 232 -29.87 -32.19 11.33
CA PRO A 232 -29.48 -33.12 12.41
C PRO A 232 -28.75 -32.46 13.57
N ASN A 233 -29.18 -32.84 14.78
CA ASN A 233 -28.77 -32.29 16.06
C ASN A 233 -27.24 -32.30 16.18
N HIS A 234 -26.64 -31.15 16.45
CA HIS A 234 -25.20 -30.98 16.59
C HIS A 234 -24.84 -30.67 18.05
N SER A 235 -23.67 -31.14 18.48
CA SER A 235 -23.11 -30.83 19.80
C SER A 235 -22.38 -29.48 19.77
N MET A 236 -21.55 -29.30 18.74
CA MET A 236 -20.80 -28.07 18.52
C MET A 236 -20.67 -27.79 17.03
N LYS A 237 -20.80 -26.52 16.66
CA LYS A 237 -20.36 -25.94 15.39
C LYS A 237 -19.17 -25.03 15.63
N ALA A 238 -18.23 -25.07 14.72
CA ALA A 238 -17.10 -24.15 14.68
C ALA A 238 -17.04 -23.48 13.31
N ARG A 239 -16.82 -22.17 13.32
CA ARG A 239 -16.55 -21.36 12.15
C ARG A 239 -15.13 -20.85 12.21
N PHE A 240 -14.36 -21.15 11.17
CA PHE A 240 -13.00 -20.69 11.00
C PHE A 240 -12.97 -19.66 9.87
N GLU A 241 -12.57 -18.44 10.20
CA GLU A 241 -12.30 -17.36 9.27
C GLU A 241 -10.78 -17.14 9.26
N PHE A 242 -10.13 -17.65 8.21
CA PHE A 242 -8.69 -17.58 8.02
C PHE A 242 -8.37 -16.44 7.06
N SER A 243 -7.60 -15.48 7.53
CA SER A 243 -7.18 -14.32 6.75
C SER A 243 -5.67 -14.25 6.70
N TRP A 244 -5.11 -13.91 5.54
CA TRP A 244 -3.66 -13.77 5.37
C TRP A 244 -3.33 -12.58 4.48
N GLU A 245 -2.11 -12.10 4.63
CA GLU A 245 -1.49 -11.12 3.75
C GLU A 245 -0.13 -11.65 3.28
N GLU A 246 0.16 -11.49 2.00
CA GLU A 246 1.39 -11.88 1.36
C GLU A 246 2.01 -10.73 0.57
N GLU A 247 3.33 -10.76 0.43
CA GLU A 247 4.09 -9.86 -0.44
C GLU A 247 4.56 -10.62 -1.68
N ILE A 248 4.10 -10.20 -2.86
CA ILE A 248 4.49 -10.79 -4.14
C ILE A 248 5.57 -9.92 -4.78
N ILE A 249 6.78 -10.46 -4.92
CA ILE A 249 7.93 -9.77 -5.52
C ILE A 249 7.85 -9.86 -7.05
N GLY A 250 8.22 -8.77 -7.72
CA GLY A 250 8.28 -8.67 -9.17
C GLY A 250 6.92 -8.50 -9.87
N ALA A 251 5.83 -8.54 -9.11
CA ALA A 251 4.46 -8.32 -9.55
C ALA A 251 3.92 -6.95 -9.11
N GLY A 252 2.83 -6.52 -9.75
CA GLY A 252 2.23 -5.22 -9.47
C GLY A 252 3.08 -4.05 -9.96
N ASN A 253 2.86 -2.90 -9.34
CA ASN A 253 3.28 -1.61 -9.87
C ASN A 253 3.97 -0.72 -8.82
N GLU A 254 4.14 -1.24 -7.60
CA GLU A 254 4.63 -0.48 -6.45
C GLU A 254 6.11 -0.79 -6.24
N LEU A 255 6.94 0.23 -6.41
CA LEU A 255 8.33 0.16 -6.01
C LEU A 255 8.44 0.59 -4.56
N LYS A 256 9.02 -0.28 -3.74
CA LYS A 256 9.11 -0.13 -2.29
C LYS A 256 10.56 -0.14 -1.84
N LYS A 257 10.80 0.49 -0.69
CA LYS A 257 12.06 0.46 0.05
C LYS A 257 11.80 -0.11 1.44
N GLY A 258 12.45 -1.23 1.76
CA GLY A 258 12.54 -1.81 3.09
C GLY A 258 13.86 -1.45 3.77
N ILE A 259 13.81 -1.17 5.07
CA ILE A 259 14.99 -0.89 5.90
C ILE A 259 14.90 -1.77 7.15
N ILE A 260 15.98 -2.45 7.49
CA ILE A 260 16.13 -3.19 8.75
C ILE A 260 17.36 -2.64 9.49
N GLU A 261 17.12 -2.19 10.72
CA GLU A 261 18.16 -1.74 11.64
C GLU A 261 18.96 -2.93 12.19
N PRO A 262 20.29 -2.82 12.37
CA PRO A 262 21.06 -3.84 13.06
C PRO A 262 20.65 -3.90 14.53
N THR A 263 20.41 -5.10 15.07
CA THR A 263 20.03 -5.29 16.48
C THR A 263 20.75 -6.48 17.12
N GLY A 264 20.81 -6.53 18.44
CA GLY A 264 21.34 -7.69 19.18
C GLY A 264 22.87 -7.70 19.40
N SER A 265 23.32 -8.74 20.10
CA SER A 265 24.73 -9.13 20.27
C SER A 265 24.80 -10.67 20.37
N PRO A 266 25.20 -11.40 19.31
CA PRO A 266 25.71 -10.92 18.01
C PRO A 266 24.70 -10.09 17.23
N ILE A 267 25.20 -9.29 16.29
CA ILE A 267 24.38 -8.39 15.47
C ILE A 267 23.58 -9.21 14.45
N GLU A 268 22.30 -8.88 14.32
CA GLU A 268 21.35 -9.50 13.41
C GLU A 268 20.45 -8.44 12.73
N TYR A 269 19.83 -8.83 11.62
CA TYR A 269 18.86 -8.03 10.86
C TYR A 269 17.52 -8.77 10.76
N PRO A 270 16.66 -8.74 11.80
CA PRO A 270 15.42 -9.51 11.83
C PRO A 270 14.43 -9.01 10.77
N SER A 271 13.99 -9.89 9.86
CA SER A 271 13.06 -9.50 8.78
C SER A 271 11.68 -9.04 9.26
N GLU A 272 11.27 -9.46 10.47
CA GLU A 272 10.06 -8.99 11.15
C GLU A 272 10.12 -7.49 11.54
N GLN A 273 11.32 -6.92 11.59
CA GLN A 273 11.54 -5.49 11.90
C GLN A 273 11.74 -4.63 10.64
N GLU A 274 11.46 -5.18 9.46
CA GLU A 274 11.57 -4.45 8.20
C GLU A 274 10.54 -3.32 8.12
N ASN A 275 11.01 -2.07 8.06
CA ASN A 275 10.17 -0.91 7.82
C ASN A 275 10.07 -0.64 6.31
N ILE A 276 8.87 -0.81 5.74
CA ILE A 276 8.61 -0.66 4.31
C ILE A 276 7.97 0.70 4.02
N SER A 277 8.55 1.41 3.05
CA SER A 277 8.07 2.68 2.51
C SER A 277 7.79 2.58 1.01
N PHE A 278 6.75 3.27 0.55
CA PHE A 278 6.40 3.34 -0.87
C PHE A 278 7.17 4.47 -1.55
N LEU A 279 7.81 4.17 -2.69
CA LEU A 279 8.49 5.18 -3.50
C LEU A 279 7.59 5.70 -4.62
N THR A 280 6.92 4.80 -5.33
CA THR A 280 5.95 5.12 -6.39
C THR A 280 5.07 3.91 -6.70
N SER A 281 3.81 4.14 -7.06
CA SER A 281 2.82 3.10 -7.42
C SER A 281 2.58 3.00 -8.94
N TYR A 282 3.38 3.70 -9.73
CA TYR A 282 3.16 3.89 -11.16
C TYR A 282 4.18 3.16 -12.04
N VAL A 283 4.91 2.19 -11.49
CA VAL A 283 5.93 1.43 -12.22
C VAL A 283 5.27 0.46 -13.20
N ARG A 284 5.83 0.36 -14.41
CA ARG A 284 5.35 -0.48 -15.53
C ARG A 284 6.50 -1.25 -16.20
N ASN A 285 7.57 -1.53 -15.46
CA ASN A 285 8.71 -2.29 -15.93
C ASN A 285 8.31 -3.72 -16.37
N ALA A 286 8.16 -3.90 -17.69
CA ALA A 286 8.36 -5.19 -18.33
C ALA A 286 9.84 -5.62 -18.34
N PRO A 287 10.82 -4.75 -18.70
CA PRO A 287 12.24 -5.08 -18.56
C PRO A 287 12.71 -5.04 -17.09
N PRO A 288 13.91 -5.56 -16.80
CA PRO A 288 14.52 -5.44 -15.48
C PRO A 288 14.57 -3.99 -14.99
N ILE A 289 14.36 -3.80 -13.68
CA ILE A 289 14.62 -2.54 -12.99
C ILE A 289 16.12 -2.41 -12.73
N PHE A 290 16.77 -3.52 -12.40
CA PHE A 290 18.18 -3.57 -12.05
C PHE A 290 18.94 -4.38 -13.09
N GLU A 291 19.95 -3.76 -13.70
CA GLU A 291 20.89 -4.43 -14.60
C GLU A 291 22.31 -4.27 -14.05
N TYR A 292 23.10 -5.33 -14.18
CA TYR A 292 24.40 -5.49 -13.52
C TYR A 292 25.51 -5.59 -14.56
N PHE A 293 26.62 -4.89 -14.32
CA PHE A 293 27.75 -4.83 -15.24
C PHE A 293 29.07 -4.89 -14.48
N ASP A 294 30.08 -5.51 -15.10
CA ASP A 294 31.44 -5.53 -14.58
C ASP A 294 32.18 -4.18 -14.79
N ASN A 295 33.50 -4.16 -14.56
CA ASN A 295 34.32 -2.98 -14.78
C ASN A 295 34.63 -2.68 -16.27
N GLN A 296 34.47 -3.64 -17.18
CA GLN A 296 34.58 -3.43 -18.62
C GLN A 296 33.26 -2.92 -19.23
N GLY A 297 32.16 -3.02 -18.48
CA GLY A 297 30.83 -2.64 -18.92
C GLY A 297 30.07 -3.78 -19.59
N ASP A 298 30.55 -5.02 -19.46
CA ASP A 298 29.86 -6.20 -19.95
C ASP A 298 28.72 -6.58 -18.98
N LYS A 299 27.57 -6.94 -19.53
CA LYS A 299 26.37 -7.25 -18.74
C LYS A 299 26.52 -8.63 -18.08
N ILE A 300 26.25 -8.69 -16.78
CA ILE A 300 26.28 -9.91 -15.99
C ILE A 300 24.86 -10.43 -15.85
N GLU A 301 24.53 -11.50 -16.57
CA GLU A 301 23.19 -12.11 -16.49
C GLU A 301 23.13 -13.23 -15.44
N GLU A 302 24.25 -13.91 -15.18
CA GLU A 302 24.31 -15.11 -14.34
C GLU A 302 24.34 -14.82 -12.84
N TYR A 303 23.61 -15.64 -12.08
CA TYR A 303 23.65 -15.65 -10.62
C TYR A 303 24.48 -16.86 -10.15
N PRO A 304 25.43 -16.73 -9.21
CA PRO A 304 25.65 -15.60 -8.29
C PRO A 304 26.67 -14.55 -8.76
N ALA A 305 27.16 -14.58 -10.01
CA ALA A 305 28.18 -13.63 -10.51
C ALA A 305 27.78 -12.16 -10.30
N ARG A 306 26.48 -11.84 -10.42
CA ARG A 306 25.93 -10.51 -10.09
C ARG A 306 26.25 -10.00 -8.69
N LEU A 307 26.49 -10.87 -7.70
CA LEU A 307 26.84 -10.42 -6.34
C LEU A 307 28.32 -10.02 -6.21
N ILE A 308 29.19 -10.65 -6.99
CA ILE A 308 30.64 -10.58 -6.82
C ILE A 308 31.26 -9.61 -7.83
N ASP A 309 30.88 -9.77 -9.10
CA ASP A 309 31.57 -9.14 -10.23
C ASP A 309 30.97 -7.77 -10.58
N THR A 310 29.78 -7.44 -10.06
CA THR A 310 29.11 -6.16 -10.34
C THR A 310 29.93 -4.99 -9.83
N LYS A 311 30.35 -4.11 -10.75
CA LYS A 311 30.99 -2.81 -10.43
C LYS A 311 30.11 -1.63 -10.81
N ILE A 312 29.26 -1.80 -11.81
CA ILE A 312 28.31 -0.80 -12.29
C ILE A 312 26.91 -1.43 -12.24
N MET A 313 25.95 -0.70 -11.69
CA MET A 313 24.55 -1.06 -11.75
C MET A 313 23.76 0.02 -12.47
N LYS A 314 22.89 -0.39 -13.38
CA LYS A 314 21.91 0.47 -14.02
C LYS A 314 20.56 0.26 -13.35
N VAL A 315 19.97 1.37 -12.90
CA VAL A 315 18.59 1.43 -12.42
C VAL A 315 17.75 1.99 -13.57
N TYR A 316 16.79 1.22 -14.06
CA TYR A 316 15.91 1.58 -15.17
C TYR A 316 14.45 1.48 -14.75
N LEU A 317 13.73 2.60 -14.76
CA LEU A 317 12.34 2.66 -14.33
C LEU A 317 11.46 3.21 -15.44
N VAL A 318 10.39 2.49 -15.74
CA VAL A 318 9.32 2.91 -16.64
C VAL A 318 8.12 3.27 -15.79
N VAL A 319 7.68 4.52 -15.84
CA VAL A 319 6.58 5.06 -15.04
C VAL A 319 5.44 5.47 -15.97
N ASN A 320 4.22 5.02 -15.68
CA ASN A 320 3.03 5.47 -16.40
C ASN A 320 1.80 5.47 -15.50
N VAL A 321 1.20 6.66 -15.32
CA VAL A 321 -0.02 6.87 -14.53
C VAL A 321 -1.25 6.29 -15.22
N ASN A 322 -1.34 6.35 -16.54
CA ASN A 322 -2.44 5.81 -17.33
C ASN A 322 -1.97 4.69 -18.29
N PRO A 323 -2.06 3.41 -17.88
CA PRO A 323 -1.61 2.29 -18.71
C PRO A 323 -2.40 2.14 -20.03
N ASN A 324 -3.57 2.76 -20.15
CA ASN A 324 -4.34 2.77 -21.41
C ASN A 324 -3.80 3.77 -22.43
N ARG A 325 -2.77 4.55 -22.07
CA ARG A 325 -2.03 5.46 -22.95
C ARG A 325 -0.53 5.14 -22.91
N PRO A 326 -0.06 4.11 -23.63
CA PRO A 326 1.34 3.70 -23.60
C PRO A 326 2.33 4.75 -24.12
N LEU A 327 1.87 5.71 -24.94
CA LEU A 327 2.70 6.82 -25.43
C LEU A 327 3.14 7.80 -24.32
N ASP A 328 2.50 7.73 -23.15
CA ASP A 328 2.78 8.57 -21.98
C ASP A 328 3.72 7.84 -20.99
N ASN A 329 4.50 6.85 -21.46
CA ASN A 329 5.55 6.22 -20.64
C ASN A 329 6.69 7.21 -20.40
N TYR A 330 7.04 7.39 -19.13
CA TYR A 330 8.22 8.14 -18.72
C TYR A 330 9.33 7.18 -18.30
N GLU A 331 10.46 7.23 -18.98
CA GLU A 331 11.61 6.37 -18.72
C GLU A 331 12.69 7.14 -17.96
N LEU A 332 13.12 6.56 -16.83
CA LEU A 332 14.19 7.06 -15.99
C LEU A 332 15.33 6.04 -15.99
N GLU A 333 16.53 6.50 -16.24
CA GLU A 333 17.74 5.67 -16.14
C GLU A 333 18.80 6.36 -15.28
N SER A 334 19.50 5.58 -14.48
CA SER A 334 20.64 6.03 -13.69
C SER A 334 21.69 4.94 -13.57
N TYR A 335 22.97 5.32 -13.63
CA TYR A 335 24.10 4.42 -13.46
C TYR A 335 24.79 4.69 -12.12
N VAL A 336 25.10 3.62 -11.41
CA VAL A 336 25.75 3.67 -10.10
C VAL A 336 27.01 2.84 -10.15
N GLN A 337 28.13 3.45 -9.75
CA GLN A 337 29.37 2.73 -9.47
C GLN A 337 29.42 2.38 -7.98
N LEU A 338 29.58 1.10 -7.67
CA LEU A 338 29.71 0.62 -6.29
C LEU A 338 31.11 0.96 -5.76
N ARG A 339 31.21 1.81 -4.73
CA ARG A 339 32.52 2.30 -4.23
C ARG A 339 33.36 1.23 -3.54
N ASN A 340 32.72 0.32 -2.83
CA ASN A 340 33.39 -0.63 -1.94
C ASN A 340 33.66 -2.00 -2.57
N LEU A 341 33.37 -2.18 -3.86
CA LEU A 341 33.65 -3.41 -4.61
C LEU A 341 34.92 -3.33 -5.47
N LYS A 342 35.85 -2.41 -5.16
CA LYS A 342 37.17 -2.40 -5.77
C LYS A 342 37.97 -3.60 -5.26
N GLU A 343 38.22 -4.53 -6.17
CA GLU A 343 38.98 -5.75 -5.94
C GLU A 343 40.42 -5.50 -5.46
N GLU A 344 40.87 -6.43 -4.61
CA GLU A 344 42.29 -6.80 -4.45
C GLU A 344 42.90 -7.30 -5.76
#